data_AF-A0A1H7SWZ2-F1
#
_entry.id   AF-A0A1H7SWZ2-F1
#
_cell.length_a   1.000
_cell.length_b   1.000
_cell.length_c   1.000
_cell.angle_alpha   90.00
_cell.angle_beta   90.00
_cell.angle_gamma   90.00
#
_symmetry.space_group_name_H-M   'P 1'
#
loop_
_entity.id
_entity.type
_entity.pdbx_description
1 polymer ?
#
loop_
_entity_poly.entity_id
_entity_poly.type
_entity_poly.pdbx_seq_one_letter_code
_entity_poly.pdbx_strand_id
1 'polypeptide(L)' 'MPDLALFPSRITIDGFVYDKQGYNDIGGVFYNSKDNPSDITSKFISLYPDGKLTYLFDGLEFIWNKDFQVVKS' A
#
# COMPACT_ATOMS: atom_id res chain seq x y z
N MET A 1 -16.35 6.69 -3.08
CA MET A 1 -15.32 6.46 -2.04
C MET A 1 -15.16 4.97 -1.87
N PRO A 2 -13.93 4.44 -1.81
CA PRO A 2 -13.71 3.00 -1.60
C PRO A 2 -14.28 2.60 -0.24
N ASP A 3 -14.87 1.41 -0.15
CA ASP A 3 -15.25 0.85 1.14
C ASP A 3 -13.97 0.48 1.90
N LEU A 4 -13.58 1.35 2.82
CA LEU A 4 -12.35 1.21 3.59
C LEU A 4 -12.37 -0.05 4.46
N ALA A 5 -13.53 -0.63 4.77
CA ALA A 5 -13.63 -1.86 5.55
C ALA A 5 -13.10 -3.09 4.78
N LEU A 6 -13.07 -3.03 3.44
CA LEU A 6 -12.53 -4.11 2.60
C LEU A 6 -11.00 -4.15 2.58
N PHE A 7 -10.35 -3.06 2.99
CA PHE A 7 -8.89 -2.96 2.95
C PHE A 7 -8.28 -3.33 4.30
N PRO A 8 -7.33 -4.28 4.32
CA PRO A 8 -6.68 -4.74 5.54
C PRO A 8 -5.99 -3.58 6.28
N SER A 9 -6.00 -3.62 7.62
CA SER A 9 -5.27 -2.62 8.41
C SER A 9 -3.75 -2.74 8.26
N ARG A 10 -3.27 -3.95 7.97
CA ARG A 10 -1.85 -4.27 7.84
C ARG A 10 -1.63 -5.34 6.77
N ILE A 11 -0.60 -5.14 5.95
CA ILE A 11 -0.16 -6.09 4.94
C ILE A 11 1.35 -6.32 5.04
N THR A 12 1.83 -7.41 4.44
CA THR A 12 3.25 -7.61 4.16
C THR A 12 3.52 -7.60 2.67
N ILE A 13 4.63 -6.97 2.27
CA ILE A 13 5.15 -6.94 0.90
C ILE A 13 6.65 -7.19 0.99
N ASP A 14 7.16 -8.18 0.26
CA ASP A 14 8.58 -8.60 0.31
C ASP A 14 9.12 -8.83 1.75
N GLY A 15 8.25 -9.28 2.66
CA GLY A 15 8.61 -9.54 4.07
C GLY A 15 8.56 -8.32 5.00
N PHE A 16 8.34 -7.11 4.48
CA PHE A 16 8.18 -5.90 5.29
C PHE A 16 6.72 -5.65 5.65
N VAL A 17 6.47 -5.13 6.85
CA VAL A 17 5.13 -4.79 7.34
C VAL A 17 4.75 -3.38 6.92
N TYR A 18 3.52 -3.23 6.44
CA TYR A 18 2.94 -1.98 5.97
C TYR A 18 1.64 -1.71 6.70
N ASP A 19 1.55 -0.56 7.35
CA ASP A 19 0.37 -0.12 8.09
C ASP A 19 -0.46 0.86 7.25
N LYS A 20 -1.78 0.66 7.24
CA LYS A 20 -2.75 1.53 6.56
C LYS A 20 -2.72 2.94 7.16
N GLN A 21 -2.62 3.95 6.30
CA GLN A 21 -2.53 5.36 6.70
C GLN A 21 -3.76 6.18 6.31
N GLY A 22 -4.45 5.80 5.24
CA GLY A 22 -5.58 6.58 4.71
C GLY A 22 -5.95 6.14 3.30
N TYR A 23 -6.62 7.02 2.56
CA TYR A 23 -7.07 6.77 1.20
C TYR A 23 -6.88 8.00 0.32
N ASN A 24 -6.87 7.82 -0.99
CA ASN A 24 -6.91 8.90 -1.97
C ASN A 24 -8.30 9.03 -2.62
N ASP A 25 -8.49 10.14 -3.32
CA ASP A 25 -9.75 10.47 -4.01
C ASP A 25 -10.06 9.54 -5.19
N ILE A 26 -9.07 8.80 -5.69
CA ILE A 26 -9.19 7.86 -6.81
C ILE A 26 -9.45 6.40 -6.37
N GLY A 27 -9.55 6.14 -5.06
CA GLY A 27 -10.00 4.86 -4.51
C GLY A 27 -8.91 3.92 -4.00
N GLY A 28 -7.64 4.31 -4.05
CA GLY A 28 -6.51 3.60 -3.46
C GLY A 28 -6.38 3.87 -1.96
N VAL A 29 -5.97 2.86 -1.21
CA VAL A 29 -5.64 2.96 0.23
C VAL A 29 -4.12 2.99 0.39
N PHE A 30 -3.62 3.96 1.14
CA PHE A 30 -2.19 4.17 1.36
C PHE A 30 -1.66 3.35 2.52
N TYR A 31 -0.46 2.82 2.35
CA TYR A 31 0.29 2.12 3.36
C TYR A 31 1.73 2.63 3.43
N ASN A 32 2.27 2.64 4.65
CA ASN A 32 3.67 2.94 4.92
C ASN A 32 4.29 1.82 5.74
N SER A 33 5.55 1.52 5.48
CA SER A 33 6.40 0.65 6.27
C SER A 33 7.45 1.48 7.00
N LYS A 34 7.64 1.19 8.30
CA LYS A 34 8.76 1.74 9.07
C LYS A 34 10.03 0.90 8.94
N ASP A 35 9.88 -0.34 8.46
CA ASP A 35 10.92 -1.36 8.46
C ASP A 35 11.54 -1.56 7.08
N ASN A 36 10.85 -1.15 6.00
CA ASN A 36 11.44 -1.13 4.66
C ASN A 36 12.43 0.04 4.55
N PRO A 37 13.72 -0.19 4.26
CA PRO A 37 14.74 0.86 4.17
C PRO A 37 14.69 1.67 2.86
N SER A 38 13.84 1.31 1.89
CA SER A 38 13.76 2.01 0.62
C SER A 38 13.09 3.38 0.76
N ASP A 39 13.76 4.44 0.32
CA ASP A 39 13.17 5.78 0.26
C ASP A 39 11.99 5.89 -0.73
N ILE A 40 11.87 4.93 -1.65
CA ILE A 40 10.82 4.89 -2.67
C ILE A 40 9.65 4.04 -2.22
N THR A 41 9.92 2.85 -1.68
CA THR A 41 8.86 1.87 -1.40
C THR A 41 8.49 1.75 0.08
N SER A 42 9.10 2.53 0.98
CA SER A 42 8.71 2.58 2.40
C SER A 42 7.44 3.38 2.64
N LYS A 43 7.02 4.27 1.74
CA LYS A 43 5.90 5.18 1.95
C LYS A 43 5.06 5.34 0.69
N PHE A 44 3.82 5.77 0.86
CA PHE A 44 2.89 6.07 -0.24
C PHE A 44 2.67 4.88 -1.18
N ILE A 45 2.62 3.68 -0.61
CA ILE A 45 2.21 2.48 -1.34
C ILE A 45 0.70 2.45 -1.39
N SER A 46 0.11 2.47 -2.59
CA SER A 46 -1.34 2.37 -2.72
C SER A 46 -1.75 0.94 -3.06
N LEU A 47 -2.75 0.42 -2.37
CA LEU A 47 -3.48 -0.78 -2.75
C LEU A 47 -4.85 -0.38 -3.31
N TYR A 48 -5.17 -0.86 -4.49
CA TYR A 48 -6.46 -0.62 -5.16
C TYR A 48 -7.43 -1.80 -4.96
N PRO A 49 -8.75 -1.60 -5.18
CA PRO A 49 -9.76 -2.65 -5.00
C PRO A 49 -9.55 -3.90 -5.87
N ASP A 50 -8.85 -3.76 -6.99
CA ASP A 50 -8.48 -4.84 -7.90
C ASP A 50 -7.24 -5.63 -7.43
N GLY A 51 -6.70 -5.29 -6.26
CA GLY A 51 -5.49 -5.91 -5.69
C GLY A 51 -4.19 -5.32 -6.22
N LYS A 52 -4.24 -4.33 -7.12
CA LYS A 52 -3.05 -3.71 -7.69
C LYS A 52 -2.32 -2.87 -6.65
N LEU A 53 -1.00 -3.05 -6.59
CA LEU A 53 -0.10 -2.20 -5.83
C LEU A 53 0.52 -1.13 -6.72
N THR A 54 0.70 0.06 -6.17
CA THR A 54 1.48 1.14 -6.79
C THR A 54 2.38 1.79 -5.76
N TYR A 55 3.40 2.51 -6.23
CA TYR A 55 4.19 3.42 -5.41
C TYR A 55 4.24 4.79 -6.07
N LEU A 56 4.33 5.84 -5.25
CA LEU A 56 4.52 7.22 -5.70
C LEU A 56 6.01 7.55 -5.68
N PHE A 57 6.57 7.93 -6.83
CA PHE A 57 7.95 8.40 -6.92
C PHE A 57 8.01 9.64 -7.83
N ASP A 58 8.65 10.69 -7.35
CA ASP A 58 8.80 11.95 -8.10
C ASP A 58 7.48 12.51 -8.67
N GLY A 59 6.41 12.42 -7.86
CA GLY A 59 5.06 12.88 -8.25
C GLY A 59 4.33 11.98 -9.25
N LEU A 60 4.95 10.88 -9.68
CA LEU A 60 4.36 9.91 -10.61
C LEU A 60 4.03 8.60 -9.91
N GLU A 61 2.86 8.04 -10.22
CA GLU A 61 2.43 6.76 -9.69
C GLU A 61 2.83 5.63 -10.65
N PHE A 62 3.52 4.62 -10.12
CA PHE A 62 4.01 3.49 -10.88
C PHE A 62 3.39 2.19 -10.39
N ILE A 63 3.10 1.29 -11.33
CA ILE A 63 2.61 -0.06 -11.01
C ILE A 63 3.72 -0.83 -10.31
N TRP A 64 3.40 -1.36 -9.14
CA TRP A 64 4.28 -2.24 -8.40
C TRP A 64 3.81 -3.68 -8.59
N ASN A 65 4.48 -4.42 -9.48
CA ASN A 65 4.15 -5.82 -9.80
C ASN A 65 4.61 -6.76 -8.67
N LYS A 66 4.00 -6.60 -7.49
CA LYS A 66 4.24 -7.37 -6.28
C LYS A 66 2.94 -7.89 -5.73
N ASP A 67 3.05 -8.98 -4.98
CA ASP A 67 1.95 -9.52 -4.19
C ASP A 67 2.05 -9.01 -2.75
N PHE A 68 0.90 -8.90 -2.10
CA PHE A 68 0.82 -8.64 -0.66
C PHE A 68 0.17 -9.81 0.06
N GLN A 69 0.45 -9.93 1.36
CA GLN A 69 -0.27 -10.83 2.24
C GLN A 69 -0.95 -10.04 3.34
N VAL A 70 -2.16 -10.45 3.71
CA VAL A 70 -2.88 -9.84 4.83
C VAL A 70 -2.33 -10.39 6.14
N VAL A 71 -1.92 -9.49 7.03
CA VAL A 71 -1.58 -9.88 8.40
C VAL A 71 -2.87 -10.00 9.19
N LYS A 72 -3.26 -11.22 9.55
CA LYS A 72 -4.41 -11.48 10.41
C LYS A 72 -3.97 -11.33 11.87
N SER A 73 -4.59 -10.39 12.56
CA SER A 73 -4.54 -10.26 14.03
C SER A 73 -5.31 -11.39 14.71
#